data_AF-A0A392Q8A3-F1
#
_entry.id   AF-A0A392Q8A3-F1
#
_cell.length_a   1.000
_cell.length_b   1.000
_cell.length_c   1.000
_cell.angle_alpha   90.00
_cell.angle_beta   90.00
_cell.angle_gamma   90.00
#
_symmetry.space_group_name_H-M   'P 1'
#
loop_
_entity.id
_entity.type
_entity.pdbx_description
1 polymer ?
#
loop_
_entity_poly.entity_id
_entity_poly.type
_entity_poly.pdbx_seq_one_letter_code
_entity_poly.pdbx_strand_id
1 'polypeptide(L)'
;MQYSECRGFSGGIVVAWQSEEVMVNVEVKDFQFLHLMISLHDGPTWMFTAVYANPKEELRKELWMKLLNISKHITGGCLIDIGAMGTKFTWRGPLLNGHSRIFERLDRALSNDEWFFHVLIFLITTLFLCCFMECKLR
;
A
#
# COMPACT_ATOMS: atom_id res chain seq x y z
N MET A 1 -7.93 -7.80 -10.06
CA MET A 1 -7.96 -6.99 -8.83
C MET A 1 -7.83 -7.88 -7.61
N GLN A 2 -7.28 -7.36 -6.52
CA GLN A 2 -7.19 -7.98 -5.21
C GLN A 2 -7.68 -7.00 -4.15
N TYR A 3 -8.20 -7.52 -3.06
CA TYR A 3 -8.69 -6.67 -1.97
C TYR A 3 -8.45 -7.30 -0.61
N SER A 4 -8.38 -6.47 0.41
CA SER A 4 -8.42 -6.84 1.82
C SER A 4 -9.75 -6.43 2.45
N GLU A 5 -10.28 -7.26 3.34
CA GLU A 5 -11.55 -7.02 4.01
C GLU A 5 -11.44 -5.85 4.99
N CYS A 6 -12.57 -5.17 5.21
CA CYS A 6 -12.68 -4.13 6.22
C CYS A 6 -12.66 -4.76 7.62
N ARG A 7 -11.80 -4.27 8.53
CA ARG A 7 -11.85 -4.68 9.95
C ARG A 7 -11.78 -3.46 10.87
N GLY A 8 -12.85 -3.23 11.62
CA GLY A 8 -12.93 -2.09 12.54
C GLY A 8 -12.92 -0.76 11.80
N PHE A 9 -11.91 0.09 12.04
CA PHE A 9 -11.76 1.41 11.41
C PHE A 9 -11.01 1.39 10.07
N SER A 10 -10.54 0.24 9.57
CA SER A 10 -9.90 0.15 8.26
C SER A 10 -10.93 -0.11 7.15
N GLY A 11 -11.01 0.79 6.16
CA GLY A 11 -11.96 0.76 5.04
C GLY A 11 -11.65 -0.29 3.96
N GLY A 12 -10.84 -1.30 4.27
CA GLY A 12 -10.33 -2.26 3.30
C GLY A 12 -9.26 -1.65 2.38
N ILE A 13 -8.59 -2.51 1.62
CA ILE A 13 -7.58 -2.12 0.63
C ILE A 13 -7.99 -2.75 -0.67
N VAL A 14 -7.93 -2.00 -1.78
CA VAL A 14 -8.17 -2.54 -3.12
C VAL A 14 -6.95 -2.23 -3.98
N VAL A 15 -6.43 -3.24 -4.67
CA VAL A 15 -5.38 -3.09 -5.68
C VAL A 15 -5.91 -3.63 -7.00
N ALA A 16 -5.95 -2.77 -8.01
CA ALA A 16 -6.40 -3.11 -9.36
C ALA A 16 -5.27 -2.85 -10.37
N TRP A 17 -5.28 -3.63 -11.45
CA TRP A 17 -4.28 -3.57 -12.51
C TRP A 17 -4.91 -4.01 -13.84
N GLN A 18 -4.24 -3.66 -14.94
CA GLN A 18 -4.56 -4.18 -16.26
C GLN A 18 -3.89 -5.55 -16.45
N SER A 19 -4.69 -6.60 -16.61
CA SER A 19 -4.20 -7.99 -16.65
C SER A 19 -3.44 -8.36 -17.91
N GLU A 20 -3.58 -7.58 -18.99
CA GLU A 20 -2.83 -7.75 -20.24
C GLU A 20 -1.38 -7.28 -20.10
N GLU A 21 -1.13 -6.40 -19.14
CA GLU A 21 0.13 -5.68 -18.97
C GLU A 21 0.99 -6.25 -17.83
N VAL A 22 0.33 -6.67 -16.74
CA VAL A 22 1.01 -7.25 -15.58
C VAL A 22 0.27 -8.47 -15.01
N MET A 23 1.07 -9.41 -14.53
CA MET A 23 0.65 -10.50 -13.65
C MET A 23 0.87 -10.08 -12.18
N VAL A 24 -0.10 -10.37 -11.32
CA VAL A 24 -0.04 -10.02 -9.89
C VAL A 24 -0.37 -11.25 -9.06
N ASN A 25 0.59 -11.64 -8.21
CA ASN A 25 0.45 -12.71 -7.24
C ASN A 25 0.33 -12.11 -5.83
N VAL A 26 -0.59 -12.62 -5.02
CA VAL A 26 -0.76 -12.19 -3.62
C VAL A 26 0.10 -13.07 -2.73
N GLU A 27 1.14 -12.49 -2.13
CA GLU A 27 2.03 -13.18 -1.21
C GLU A 27 1.47 -13.14 0.22
N VAL A 28 1.00 -11.98 0.66
CA VAL A 28 0.41 -11.82 2.00
C VAL A 28 -0.80 -10.90 1.94
N LYS A 29 -1.88 -11.33 2.60
CA LYS A 29 -3.11 -10.55 2.76
C LYS A 29 -3.38 -10.29 4.22
N ASP A 30 -3.43 -9.03 4.59
CA ASP A 30 -3.73 -8.54 5.94
C ASP A 30 -4.75 -7.39 5.87
N PHE A 31 -5.49 -7.14 6.95
CA PHE A 31 -6.50 -6.08 6.98
C PHE A 31 -5.91 -4.66 6.98
N GLN A 32 -4.60 -4.52 7.22
CA GLN A 32 -3.86 -3.26 7.12
C GLN A 32 -2.86 -3.20 5.95
N PHE A 33 -2.63 -4.30 5.22
CA PHE A 33 -1.79 -4.27 4.02
C PHE A 33 -2.05 -5.45 3.07
N LEU A 34 -1.73 -5.25 1.79
CA LEU A 34 -1.61 -6.30 0.78
C LEU A 34 -0.18 -6.31 0.25
N HIS A 35 0.52 -7.44 0.40
CA HIS A 35 1.84 -7.66 -0.17
C HIS A 35 1.72 -8.53 -1.42
N LEU A 36 2.23 -8.01 -2.53
CA LEU A 36 2.05 -8.53 -3.87
C LEU A 36 3.39 -8.70 -4.56
N MET A 37 3.52 -9.75 -5.35
CA MET A 37 4.55 -9.88 -6.36
C MET A 37 3.95 -9.48 -7.72
N ILE A 38 4.60 -8.56 -8.42
CA ILE A 38 4.13 -8.04 -9.71
C ILE A 38 5.17 -8.40 -10.77
N SER A 39 4.72 -8.99 -11.87
CA SER A 39 5.55 -9.38 -13.01
C SER A 39 5.01 -8.75 -14.29
N LEU A 40 5.90 -8.12 -15.08
CA LEU A 40 5.58 -7.70 -16.45
C LEU A 40 5.62 -8.91 -17.39
N HIS A 41 4.85 -8.87 -18.48
CA HIS A 41 4.95 -9.89 -19.53
C HIS A 41 6.38 -9.92 -20.08
N ASP A 42 7.04 -11.08 -20.00
CA ASP A 42 8.46 -11.29 -20.38
C ASP A 42 9.45 -10.29 -19.75
N GLY A 43 9.10 -9.73 -18.59
CA GLY A 43 9.83 -8.62 -17.99
C GLY A 43 10.26 -8.87 -16.53
N PRO A 44 10.75 -7.81 -15.87
CA PRO A 44 11.18 -7.89 -14.48
C PRO A 44 9.99 -8.14 -13.55
N THR A 45 10.33 -8.66 -12.36
CA THR A 45 9.40 -8.89 -11.27
C THR A 45 9.85 -8.09 -10.06
N TRP A 46 8.90 -7.46 -9.36
CA TRP A 46 9.16 -6.70 -8.15
C TRP A 46 8.09 -6.97 -7.08
N MET A 47 8.39 -6.52 -5.86
CA MET A 47 7.49 -6.66 -4.72
C MET A 47 6.82 -5.32 -4.42
N PHE A 48 5.51 -5.31 -4.29
CA PHE A 48 4.72 -4.13 -3.96
C PHE A 48 3.85 -4.37 -2.72
N THR A 49 3.79 -3.40 -1.82
CA THR A 49 2.95 -3.46 -0.62
C THR A 49 2.06 -2.24 -0.52
N ALA A 50 0.76 -2.45 -0.68
CA ALA A 50 -0.24 -1.43 -0.38
C ALA A 50 -0.57 -1.49 1.12
N VAL A 51 -0.47 -0.38 1.83
CA VAL A 51 -0.72 -0.29 3.28
C VAL A 51 -1.83 0.71 3.53
N TYR A 52 -2.81 0.31 4.35
CA TYR A 52 -3.78 1.21 4.98
C TYR A 52 -3.67 1.06 6.50
N ALA A 53 -2.87 1.92 7.11
CA ALA A 53 -2.56 1.85 8.53
C ALA A 53 -3.79 2.19 9.39
N ASN A 54 -3.94 1.55 10.54
CA ASN A 54 -4.98 1.90 11.49
C ASN A 54 -4.73 3.32 12.06
N PRO A 55 -5.78 4.15 12.23
CA PRO A 55 -5.63 5.43 12.92
C PRO A 55 -5.13 5.30 14.36
N LYS A 56 -5.41 4.18 15.01
CA LYS A 56 -4.94 3.88 16.37
C LYS A 56 -3.51 3.36 16.35
N GLU A 57 -2.60 4.11 16.96
CA GLU A 57 -1.17 3.82 16.94
C GLU A 57 -0.81 2.47 17.58
N GLU A 58 -1.53 2.07 18.63
CA GLU A 58 -1.31 0.80 19.31
C GLU A 58 -1.50 -0.41 18.38
N LEU A 59 -2.40 -0.31 17.41
CA LEU A 59 -2.65 -1.34 16.40
C LEU A 59 -1.60 -1.31 15.27
N ARG A 60 -0.87 -0.21 15.10
CA ARG A 60 0.21 -0.12 14.11
C ARG A 60 1.45 -0.94 14.50
N LYS A 61 1.64 -1.26 15.78
CA LYS A 61 2.78 -2.08 16.22
C LYS A 61 2.80 -3.45 15.53
N GLU A 62 1.64 -4.09 15.43
CA GLU A 62 1.51 -5.39 14.75
C GLU A 62 1.78 -5.26 13.24
N LEU A 63 1.23 -4.22 12.60
CA LEU A 63 1.52 -3.90 11.20
C LEU A 63 3.02 -3.78 10.94
N TRP A 64 3.74 -2.98 11.74
CA TRP A 64 5.18 -2.77 11.55
C TRP A 64 6.00 -4.05 11.76
N MET A 65 5.62 -4.89 12.73
CA MET A 65 6.28 -6.19 12.93
C MET A 65 6.09 -7.12 11.73
N LYS A 66 4.89 -7.16 11.14
CA LYS A 66 4.62 -7.96 9.94
C LYS A 66 5.41 -7.45 8.73
N LEU A 67 5.45 -6.13 8.52
CA LEU A 67 6.23 -5.52 7.44
C LEU A 67 7.74 -5.75 7.62
N LEU A 68 8.25 -5.68 8.85
CA LEU A 68 9.65 -6.02 9.15
C LEU A 68 9.94 -7.49 8.90
N ASN A 69 8.99 -8.39 9.17
CA ASN A 69 9.16 -9.79 8.84
C ASN A 69 9.21 -10.01 7.32
N ILE A 70 8.34 -9.33 6.57
CA ILE A 70 8.35 -9.36 5.11
C ILE A 70 9.69 -8.83 4.57
N SER A 71 10.18 -7.70 5.07
CA SER A 71 11.44 -7.11 4.60
C SER A 71 12.66 -8.01 4.81
N LYS A 72 12.64 -8.91 5.79
CA LYS A 72 13.71 -9.89 6.00
C LYS A 72 13.76 -10.99 4.93
N HIS A 73 12.67 -11.21 4.23
CA HIS A 73 12.52 -12.28 3.23
C HIS A 73 12.42 -11.73 1.80
N ILE A 74 12.57 -10.41 1.61
CA ILE A 74 12.59 -9.77 0.30
C ILE A 74 13.98 -9.86 -0.32
N THR A 75 14.01 -10.22 -1.60
CA THR A 75 15.17 -10.06 -2.49
C THR A 75 15.19 -8.64 -3.08
N GLY A 76 16.35 -7.99 -3.14
CA GLY A 76 16.44 -6.58 -3.59
C GLY A 76 16.28 -5.56 -2.44
N GLY A 77 16.95 -5.78 -1.32
CA GLY A 77 17.02 -4.79 -0.24
C GLY A 77 15.73 -4.61 0.58
N CYS A 78 15.50 -3.38 1.05
CA CYS A 78 14.44 -3.04 2.00
C CYS A 78 13.13 -2.64 1.30
N LEU A 79 12.01 -2.71 2.03
CA LEU A 79 10.78 -2.02 1.63
C LEU A 79 10.96 -0.51 1.75
N ILE A 80 10.92 0.19 0.62
CA ILE A 80 11.07 1.64 0.49
C ILE A 80 9.68 2.24 0.25
N ASP A 81 9.34 3.32 0.97
CA ASP A 81 8.14 4.11 0.69
C ASP A 81 8.33 4.84 -0.65
N ILE A 82 7.55 4.45 -1.65
CA ILE A 82 7.63 5.02 -3.01
C ILE A 82 6.78 6.29 -3.16
N GLY A 83 6.23 6.79 -2.04
CA GLY A 83 5.37 7.96 -2.00
C GLY A 83 3.94 7.68 -2.41
N ALA A 84 3.11 8.71 -2.28
CA ALA A 84 1.71 8.70 -2.67
C ALA A 84 1.40 9.97 -3.46
N MET A 85 0.58 9.85 -4.51
CA MET A 85 0.01 10.99 -5.21
C MET A 85 -1.27 11.46 -4.53
N GLY A 86 -1.53 12.78 -4.55
CA GLY A 86 -2.76 13.36 -4.01
C GLY A 86 -2.57 14.10 -2.67
N THR A 87 -3.66 14.19 -1.88
CA THR A 87 -3.71 15.05 -0.68
C THR A 87 -2.70 14.62 0.37
N LYS A 88 -2.03 15.60 1.00
CA LYS A 88 -0.99 15.36 2.03
C LYS A 88 -1.45 14.44 3.17
N PHE A 89 -2.75 14.42 3.46
CA PHE A 89 -3.37 13.61 4.50
C PHE A 89 -4.55 12.83 3.92
N THR A 90 -4.75 11.61 4.42
CA THR A 90 -5.84 10.71 4.05
C THR A 90 -6.71 10.34 5.25
N TRP A 91 -6.37 10.83 6.43
CA TRP A 91 -7.18 10.69 7.62
C TRP A 91 -7.27 11.99 8.41
N ARG A 92 -8.45 12.20 8.98
CA ARG A 92 -8.80 13.37 9.80
C ARG A 92 -9.38 12.87 11.11
N GLY A 93 -8.67 13.15 12.19
CA GLY A 93 -9.06 12.72 13.53
C GLY A 93 -10.20 13.50 14.16
N PRO A 94 -10.71 12.98 15.31
CA PRO A 94 -11.76 13.64 16.07
C PRO A 94 -11.27 14.96 16.66
N LEU A 95 -12.21 15.89 16.91
CA LEU A 95 -11.93 17.12 17.64
C LEU A 95 -11.93 16.79 19.15
N LEU A 96 -10.78 16.95 19.80
CA LEU A 96 -10.65 16.72 21.23
C LEU A 96 -10.71 18.07 21.95
N ASN A 97 -11.79 18.35 22.70
CA ASN A 97 -11.93 19.43 23.69
C ASN A 97 -11.20 20.76 23.39
N GLY A 98 -11.37 21.31 22.18
CA GLY A 98 -10.79 22.61 21.79
C GLY A 98 -9.35 22.58 21.28
N HIS A 99 -8.74 21.39 21.16
CA HIS A 99 -7.44 21.21 20.51
C HIS A 99 -7.58 21.16 18.98
N SER A 100 -6.46 21.44 18.29
CA SER A 100 -6.35 21.27 16.85
C SER A 100 -6.58 19.80 16.44
N ARG A 101 -7.24 19.60 15.29
CA ARG A 101 -7.44 18.26 14.73
C ARG A 101 -6.10 17.66 14.30
N ILE A 102 -5.97 16.36 14.52
CA ILE A 102 -4.86 15.56 13.98
C ILE A 102 -5.19 15.14 12.55
N PHE A 103 -4.22 15.31 11.65
CA PHE A 103 -4.31 14.86 10.26
C PHE A 103 -3.14 13.92 9.98
N GLU A 104 -3.44 12.73 9.47
CA GLU A 104 -2.45 11.70 9.18
C GLU A 104 -2.62 11.19 7.76
N ARG A 105 -1.55 10.64 7.20
CA ARG A 105 -1.63 9.84 5.97
C ARG A 105 -1.49 8.37 6.36
N LEU A 106 -2.58 7.62 6.21
CA LEU A 106 -2.65 6.22 6.57
C LEU A 106 -2.36 5.30 5.37
N ASP A 107 -2.52 5.82 4.16
CA ASP A 107 -2.20 5.13 2.91
C ASP A 107 -0.71 5.25 2.61
N ARG A 108 -0.05 4.11 2.41
CA ARG A 108 1.34 4.05 1.95
C ARG A 108 1.50 3.00 0.86
N ALA A 109 2.42 3.26 -0.05
CA ALA A 109 2.88 2.31 -1.04
C ALA A 109 4.35 2.02 -0.78
N LEU A 110 4.69 0.75 -0.56
CA LEU A 110 6.06 0.32 -0.32
C LEU A 110 6.51 -0.62 -1.44
N SER A 111 7.78 -0.57 -1.81
CA SER A 111 8.35 -1.46 -2.82
C SER A 111 9.82 -1.78 -2.54
N ASN A 112 10.34 -2.88 -3.06
CA ASN A 112 11.79 -3.13 -3.07
C ASN A 112 12.49 -2.25 -4.14
N ASP A 113 13.83 -2.19 -4.11
CA ASP A 113 14.62 -1.30 -4.97
C ASP A 113 14.51 -1.61 -6.48
N GLU A 114 14.22 -2.85 -6.83
CA GLU A 114 13.89 -3.30 -8.20
C GLU A 114 12.81 -2.43 -8.86
N TRP A 115 11.86 -1.87 -8.08
CA TRP A 115 10.85 -0.95 -8.59
C TRP A 115 11.45 0.26 -9.32
N PHE A 116 12.50 0.87 -8.77
CA PHE A 116 13.05 2.11 -9.31
C PHE A 116 13.77 1.90 -10.64
N PHE A 117 14.40 0.75 -10.83
CA PHE A 117 15.10 0.44 -12.07
C PHE A 117 14.15 0.17 -13.23
N HIS A 118 12.98 -0.40 -12.95
CA HIS A 118 12.15 -1.01 -13.99
C HIS A 118 10.85 -0.27 -14.27
N VAL A 119 10.33 0.47 -13.28
CA VAL A 119 8.97 1.05 -13.37
C VAL A 119 8.97 2.48 -13.90
N LEU A 120 10.08 3.22 -13.81
CA LEU A 120 10.20 4.56 -14.42
C LEU A 120 10.07 4.55 -15.95
N ILE A 121 10.41 3.43 -16.61
CA ILE A 121 10.25 3.26 -18.06
C ILE A 121 8.80 2.87 -18.40
N PHE A 122 8.18 2.05 -17.56
CA PHE A 122 6.83 1.54 -17.78
C PHE A 122 5.72 2.57 -17.46
N LEU A 123 5.88 3.38 -16.41
CA LEU A 123 4.92 4.44 -16.06
C LEU A 123 4.83 5.59 -17.06
N ILE A 124 5.84 5.79 -17.92
CA ILE A 124 5.78 6.77 -19.01
C ILE A 124 4.78 6.33 -20.10
N THR A 125 4.44 5.03 -20.17
CA THR A 125 3.57 4.46 -21.21
C THR A 125 2.23 3.95 -20.68
N THR A 126 2.13 3.51 -19.42
CA THR A 126 0.90 2.89 -18.89
C THR A 126 0.53 3.43 -17.50
N LEU A 127 -0.65 4.05 -17.39
CA LEU A 127 -1.21 4.60 -16.15
C LEU A 127 -1.60 3.47 -15.17
N PHE A 128 -0.70 3.07 -14.28
CA PHE A 128 -1.04 2.21 -13.15
C PHE A 128 -1.66 3.03 -12.01
N LEU A 129 -2.99 3.13 -12.02
CA LEU A 129 -3.74 3.74 -10.94
C LEU A 129 -4.05 2.68 -9.86
N CYS A 130 -3.22 2.58 -8.83
CA CYS A 130 -3.60 1.90 -7.59
C CYS A 130 -4.63 2.81 -6.89
N CYS A 131 -5.92 2.54 -7.11
CA CYS A 131 -6.99 3.32 -6.48
C CYS A 131 -7.16 2.84 -5.04
N PHE A 132 -6.55 3.56 -4.09
CA PHE A 132 -6.88 3.43 -2.67
C PHE A 132 -8.29 4.00 -2.46
N MET A 133 -9.30 3.15 -2.58
CA MET A 133 -10.67 3.53 -2.23
C MET A 133 -10.77 3.58 -0.71
N GLU A 134 -10.78 4.79 -0.14
CA GLU A 134 -11.41 5.03 1.15
C GLU A 134 -12.86 4.57 1.05
N CYS A 135 -13.17 3.35 1.51
CA CYS A 135 -14.54 3.00 1.83
C CYS A 135 -14.90 3.74 3.12
N LYS A 136 -15.18 5.05 3.02
CA LYS A 136 -15.90 5.81 4.04
C LYS A 136 -17.34 5.29 4.07
N LEU A 137 -17.55 4.12 4.67
CA LEU A 137 -18.88 3.70 5.08
C LEU A 137 -19.23 4.41 6.39
N ARG A 138 -19.86 5.58 6.22
CA ARG A 138 -20.60 6.41 7.18
C ARG A 138 -19.81 7.24 8.19
#